data_AF-A0A347U4R8-F1
#
_entry.id   AF-A0A347U4R8-F1
#
_cell.length_a   1.000
_cell.length_b   1.000
_cell.length_c   1.000
_cell.angle_alpha   90.00
_cell.angle_beta   90.00
_cell.angle_gamma   90.00
#
_symmetry.space_group_name_H-M   'P 1'
#
loop_
_entity.id
_entity.type
_entity.pdbx_description
1 polymer ?
#
loop_
_entity_poly.entity_id
_entity_poly.type
_entity_poly.pdbx_seq_one_letter_code
_entity_poly.pdbx_strand_id
1 'polypeptide(L)'
;MIRQFILLITILISSFSQDTLTAQKQNTLYIQDLIQIEENIAKNFEKYILTEYKIPTMENLIDDEYLGSNFSVTNRMGNDIDFKDSSKLQLKYAITKDEYRKTKDENLGVENFIVQLYNRDLYRDYTTVFSDDTDVNNMYVEFELKSDEAKNIFELLKNGNTIAKTCTASLKNSYCNNNEKSIRWYNSSSNWIEYDKKDFNKGNITISSESILTSEASKLASLKVGSYIYIKDKTKNVKLIDDSSGNLQILKVD
;
A
#
# COMPACT_ATOMS: atom_id res chain seq x y z
N MET A 1 -27.75 0.88 -60.70
CA MET A 1 -26.52 0.34 -60.08
C MET A 1 -25.90 1.29 -59.05
N ILE A 2 -25.63 2.57 -59.37
CA ILE A 2 -25.06 3.55 -58.41
C ILE A 2 -25.88 3.70 -57.10
N ARG A 3 -27.22 3.81 -57.18
CA ARG A 3 -28.08 3.91 -55.97
C ARG A 3 -28.02 2.67 -55.08
N GLN A 4 -27.95 1.47 -55.66
CA GLN A 4 -27.84 0.22 -54.88
C GLN A 4 -26.44 0.06 -54.27
N PHE A 5 -25.41 0.55 -54.96
CA PHE A 5 -24.03 0.55 -54.46
C PHE A 5 -23.84 1.51 -53.28
N ILE A 6 -24.43 2.72 -53.35
CA ILE A 6 -24.43 3.68 -52.22
C ILE A 6 -25.15 3.11 -51.00
N LEU A 7 -26.29 2.43 -51.22
CA LEU A 7 -27.08 1.84 -50.13
C LEU A 7 -26.33 0.69 -49.44
N LEU A 8 -25.57 -0.11 -50.20
CA LEU A 8 -24.69 -1.15 -49.66
C LEU A 8 -23.54 -0.56 -48.83
N ILE A 9 -22.92 0.52 -49.32
CA ILE A 9 -21.86 1.23 -48.60
C ILE A 9 -22.39 1.82 -47.28
N THR A 10 -23.58 2.43 -47.28
CA THR A 10 -24.16 2.98 -46.04
C THR A 10 -24.48 1.91 -45.00
N ILE A 11 -24.95 0.73 -45.43
CA ILE A 11 -25.21 -0.39 -44.52
C ILE A 11 -23.88 -0.89 -43.92
N LEU A 12 -22.87 -1.11 -44.77
CA LEU A 12 -21.54 -1.55 -44.30
C LEU A 12 -20.93 -0.55 -43.32
N ILE A 13 -20.93 0.75 -43.62
CA ILE A 13 -20.42 1.80 -42.73
C ILE A 13 -21.20 1.79 -41.40
N SER A 14 -22.53 1.63 -41.43
CA SER A 14 -23.33 1.57 -40.21
C SER A 14 -23.01 0.36 -39.34
N SER A 15 -22.78 -0.81 -39.94
CA SER A 15 -22.35 -2.02 -39.22
C SER A 15 -20.96 -1.84 -38.59
N PHE A 16 -19.98 -1.35 -39.35
CA PHE A 16 -18.63 -1.05 -38.82
C PHE A 16 -18.67 -0.04 -37.67
N SER A 17 -19.56 0.96 -37.71
CA SER A 17 -19.71 1.94 -36.63
C SER A 17 -20.28 1.34 -35.34
N GLN A 18 -21.17 0.34 -35.44
CA GLN A 18 -21.74 -0.35 -34.28
C GLN A 18 -20.71 -1.29 -33.64
N ASP A 19 -19.92 -1.98 -34.46
CA ASP A 19 -18.88 -2.90 -34.00
C ASP A 19 -17.76 -2.14 -33.26
N THR A 20 -17.33 -0.99 -33.79
CA THR A 20 -16.32 -0.14 -33.14
C THR A 20 -16.80 0.45 -31.82
N LEU A 21 -18.04 0.94 -31.76
CA LEU A 21 -18.64 1.43 -30.51
C LEU A 21 -18.76 0.33 -29.46
N THR A 22 -19.13 -0.88 -29.88
CA THR A 22 -19.25 -2.04 -28.98
C THR A 22 -17.88 -2.44 -28.41
N ALA A 23 -16.85 -2.48 -29.26
CA ALA A 23 -15.47 -2.74 -28.83
C ALA A 23 -14.96 -1.68 -27.83
N GLN A 24 -15.24 -0.40 -28.07
CA GLN A 24 -14.88 0.68 -27.13
C GLN A 24 -15.57 0.53 -25.78
N LYS A 25 -16.87 0.18 -25.75
CA LYS A 25 -17.60 -0.08 -24.50
C LYS A 25 -17.03 -1.27 -23.75
N GLN A 26 -16.73 -2.36 -24.43
CA GLN A 26 -16.12 -3.56 -23.82
C GLN A 26 -14.73 -3.25 -23.24
N ASN A 27 -13.91 -2.46 -23.92
CA ASN A 27 -12.61 -2.05 -23.40
C ASN A 27 -12.75 -1.12 -22.20
N THR A 28 -13.71 -0.19 -22.23
CA THR A 28 -14.01 0.72 -21.11
C THR A 28 -14.40 -0.07 -19.86
N LEU A 29 -15.35 -1.00 -19.99
CA LEU A 29 -15.77 -1.87 -18.89
C LEU A 29 -14.61 -2.68 -18.33
N TYR A 30 -13.82 -3.28 -19.22
CA TYR A 30 -12.66 -4.07 -18.83
C TYR A 30 -11.62 -3.25 -18.05
N ILE A 31 -11.35 -2.01 -18.46
CA ILE A 31 -10.42 -1.12 -17.75
C ILE A 31 -10.97 -0.75 -16.38
N GLN A 32 -12.28 -0.49 -16.27
CA GLN A 32 -12.92 -0.24 -14.97
C GLN A 32 -12.81 -1.47 -14.06
N ASP A 33 -13.02 -2.68 -14.59
CA ASP A 33 -12.85 -3.92 -13.83
C ASP A 33 -11.39 -4.11 -13.37
N LEU A 34 -10.40 -3.79 -14.21
CA LEU A 34 -8.98 -3.82 -13.83
C LEU A 34 -8.70 -2.86 -12.67
N ILE A 35 -9.17 -1.61 -12.77
CA ILE A 35 -9.01 -0.62 -11.69
C ILE A 35 -9.67 -1.14 -10.41
N GLN A 36 -10.88 -1.69 -10.50
CA GLN A 36 -11.60 -2.23 -9.35
C GLN A 36 -10.85 -3.41 -8.69
N ILE A 37 -10.20 -4.26 -9.49
CA ILE A 37 -9.34 -5.33 -8.97
C ILE A 37 -8.15 -4.75 -8.21
N GLU A 38 -7.46 -3.75 -8.77
CA GLU A 38 -6.32 -3.08 -8.13
C GLU A 38 -6.71 -2.40 -6.81
N GLU A 39 -7.86 -1.71 -6.78
CA GLU A 39 -8.45 -1.11 -5.57
C GLU A 39 -8.77 -2.17 -4.51
N ASN A 40 -9.35 -3.30 -4.91
CA ASN A 40 -9.66 -4.40 -4.00
C ASN A 40 -8.39 -5.04 -3.42
N ILE A 41 -7.33 -5.18 -4.22
CA ILE A 41 -6.02 -5.67 -3.78
C ILE A 41 -5.44 -4.69 -2.75
N ALA A 42 -5.42 -3.40 -3.04
CA ALA A 42 -4.90 -2.37 -2.14
C ALA A 42 -5.62 -2.37 -0.78
N LYS A 43 -6.95 -2.41 -0.80
CA LYS A 43 -7.78 -2.47 0.40
C LYS A 43 -7.52 -3.74 1.22
N ASN A 44 -7.41 -4.90 0.57
CA ASN A 44 -7.15 -6.16 1.26
C ASN A 44 -5.71 -6.31 1.72
N PHE A 45 -4.75 -5.66 1.06
CA PHE A 45 -3.38 -5.57 1.54
C PHE A 45 -3.35 -4.89 2.92
N GLU A 46 -4.03 -3.75 3.08
CA GLU A 46 -4.14 -3.08 4.37
C GLU A 46 -4.78 -3.98 5.43
N LYS A 47 -5.91 -4.61 5.10
CA LYS A 47 -6.57 -5.57 5.99
C LYS A 47 -5.64 -6.71 6.42
N TYR A 48 -4.85 -7.24 5.48
CA TYR A 48 -3.93 -8.34 5.71
C TYR A 48 -2.82 -7.94 6.67
N ILE A 49 -2.14 -6.80 6.44
CA ILE A 49 -1.03 -6.39 7.32
C ILE A 49 -1.50 -6.09 8.75
N LEU A 50 -2.75 -5.63 8.92
CA LEU A 50 -3.34 -5.35 10.24
C LEU A 50 -3.72 -6.63 11.00
N THR A 51 -4.04 -7.70 10.28
CA THR A 51 -4.50 -8.98 10.85
C THR A 51 -3.34 -9.96 11.03
N GLU A 52 -2.53 -10.11 10.00
CA GLU A 52 -1.47 -11.11 9.90
C GLU A 52 -0.09 -10.58 10.31
N TYR A 53 0.08 -9.26 10.38
CA TYR A 53 1.35 -8.60 10.67
C TYR A 53 2.50 -9.09 9.80
N LYS A 54 2.23 -9.27 8.50
CA LYS A 54 3.19 -9.67 7.47
C LYS A 54 2.85 -8.98 6.17
N ILE A 55 3.88 -8.68 5.36
CA ILE A 55 3.68 -8.21 3.99
C ILE A 55 3.17 -9.40 3.15
N PRO A 56 1.96 -9.32 2.56
CA PRO A 56 1.40 -10.44 1.80
C PRO A 56 2.11 -10.63 0.46
N THR A 57 2.05 -11.87 -0.03
CA THR A 57 2.15 -12.19 -1.46
C THR A 57 0.77 -12.19 -2.10
N MET A 58 0.68 -12.23 -3.43
CA MET A 58 -0.62 -12.30 -4.11
C MET A 58 -1.39 -13.57 -3.73
N GLU A 59 -0.69 -14.71 -3.59
CA GLU A 59 -1.28 -15.97 -3.13
C GLU A 59 -1.91 -15.84 -1.72
N ASN A 60 -1.31 -15.04 -0.83
CA ASN A 60 -1.88 -14.81 0.49
C ASN A 60 -3.17 -13.99 0.47
N LEU A 61 -3.38 -13.16 -0.56
CA LEU A 61 -4.58 -12.35 -0.72
C LEU A 61 -5.70 -13.10 -1.46
N ILE A 62 -5.36 -14.04 -2.35
CA ILE A 62 -6.33 -14.89 -3.04
C ILE A 62 -6.76 -16.03 -2.11
N ASP A 63 -7.52 -15.64 -1.09
CA ASP A 63 -8.08 -16.49 -0.07
C ASP A 63 -9.48 -15.98 0.30
N ASP A 64 -10.34 -16.88 0.79
CA ASP A 64 -11.74 -16.56 1.15
C ASP A 64 -11.88 -15.51 2.25
N GLU A 65 -10.83 -15.27 3.06
CA GLU A 65 -10.82 -14.20 4.06
C GLU A 65 -10.56 -12.80 3.46
N TYR A 66 -9.95 -12.72 2.28
CA TYR A 66 -9.50 -11.48 1.66
C TYR A 66 -10.19 -11.23 0.31
N LEU A 67 -9.60 -11.68 -0.81
CA LEU A 67 -10.12 -11.43 -2.15
C LEU A 67 -11.15 -12.48 -2.62
N GLY A 68 -11.16 -13.66 -2.01
CA GLY A 68 -11.92 -14.83 -2.43
C GLY A 68 -11.07 -15.82 -3.24
N SER A 69 -11.28 -17.12 -3.02
CA SER A 69 -10.59 -18.20 -3.76
C SER A 69 -10.84 -18.18 -5.28
N ASN A 70 -11.95 -17.61 -5.72
CA ASN A 70 -12.29 -17.45 -7.15
C ASN A 70 -11.80 -16.13 -7.75
N PHE A 71 -11.01 -15.33 -7.01
CA PHE A 71 -10.51 -14.05 -7.49
C PHE A 71 -9.52 -14.26 -8.63
N SER A 72 -9.79 -13.62 -9.78
CA SER A 72 -8.94 -13.72 -10.96
C SER A 72 -8.08 -12.47 -11.10
N VAL A 73 -6.77 -12.67 -11.19
CA VAL A 73 -5.79 -11.65 -11.55
C VAL A 73 -5.44 -11.65 -13.05
N THR A 74 -6.11 -12.50 -13.83
CA THR A 74 -5.79 -12.66 -15.25
C THR A 74 -6.08 -11.38 -16.04
N ASN A 75 -5.13 -11.00 -16.89
CA ASN A 75 -5.22 -9.76 -17.66
C ASN A 75 -5.02 -10.00 -19.16
N ARG A 76 -6.01 -9.63 -19.97
CA ARG A 76 -5.92 -9.74 -21.43
C ARG A 76 -5.11 -8.63 -22.09
N MET A 77 -4.97 -7.47 -21.45
CA MET A 77 -4.31 -6.28 -22.00
C MET A 77 -2.81 -6.20 -21.70
N GLY A 78 -2.27 -7.15 -20.93
CA GLY A 78 -0.87 -7.16 -20.54
C GLY A 78 -0.49 -8.33 -19.66
N ASN A 79 0.31 -8.03 -18.65
CA ASN A 79 0.69 -9.01 -17.63
C ASN A 79 -0.46 -9.16 -16.61
N ASP A 80 -0.59 -10.37 -16.06
CA ASP A 80 -1.49 -10.61 -14.93
C ASP A 80 -1.17 -9.67 -13.76
N ILE A 81 -2.21 -9.30 -13.03
CA ILE A 81 -2.12 -8.35 -11.91
C ILE A 81 -1.38 -9.02 -10.76
N ASP A 82 -0.27 -8.43 -10.37
CA ASP A 82 0.59 -8.97 -9.33
C ASP A 82 1.47 -7.86 -8.75
N PHE A 83 2.10 -8.10 -7.60
CA PHE A 83 3.03 -7.17 -7.01
C PHE A 83 4.25 -6.99 -7.91
N LYS A 84 4.60 -5.73 -8.16
CA LYS A 84 5.92 -5.35 -8.66
C LYS A 84 6.92 -5.39 -7.52
N ASP A 85 6.53 -4.77 -6.40
CA ASP A 85 7.27 -4.77 -5.15
C ASP A 85 6.30 -4.48 -3.99
N SER A 86 5.93 -5.51 -3.24
CA SER A 86 5.02 -5.37 -2.10
C SER A 86 5.63 -4.56 -0.94
N SER A 87 6.97 -4.50 -0.84
CA SER A 87 7.66 -3.69 0.17
C SER A 87 7.74 -2.21 -0.22
N LYS A 88 7.31 -1.86 -1.44
CA LYS A 88 7.12 -0.48 -1.90
C LYS A 88 5.65 -0.14 -2.17
N LEU A 89 4.71 -1.03 -1.87
CA LEU A 89 3.28 -0.86 -2.17
C LEU A 89 3.02 -0.69 -3.68
N GLN A 90 3.69 -1.50 -4.50
CA GLN A 90 3.63 -1.39 -5.97
C GLN A 90 3.05 -2.66 -6.60
N LEU A 91 2.02 -2.48 -7.44
CA LEU A 91 1.54 -3.46 -8.40
C LEU A 91 2.18 -3.24 -9.77
N LYS A 92 2.28 -4.32 -10.55
CA LYS A 92 2.67 -4.25 -11.96
C LYS A 92 1.66 -3.40 -12.72
N TYR A 93 2.16 -2.57 -13.62
CA TYR A 93 1.31 -1.83 -14.55
C TYR A 93 0.59 -2.80 -15.49
N ALA A 94 -0.74 -2.72 -15.60
CA ALA A 94 -1.54 -3.74 -16.27
C ALA A 94 -1.50 -3.65 -17.81
N ILE A 95 -1.44 -2.46 -18.39
CA ILE A 95 -1.59 -2.28 -19.85
C ILE A 95 -0.22 -2.36 -20.53
N THR A 96 0.34 -3.56 -20.75
CA THR A 96 1.70 -3.73 -21.29
C THR A 96 1.77 -4.08 -22.78
N LYS A 97 0.72 -4.68 -23.36
CA LYS A 97 0.74 -5.09 -24.78
C LYS A 97 0.69 -3.87 -25.71
N ASP A 98 1.53 -3.90 -26.74
CA ASP A 98 1.66 -2.81 -27.71
C ASP A 98 0.35 -2.48 -28.44
N GLU A 99 -0.50 -3.47 -28.76
CA GLU A 99 -1.79 -3.26 -29.42
C GLU A 99 -2.75 -2.38 -28.62
N TYR A 100 -2.62 -2.36 -27.29
CA TYR A 100 -3.43 -1.54 -26.38
C TYR A 100 -2.69 -0.31 -25.87
N ARG A 101 -1.43 -0.10 -26.26
CA ARG A 101 -0.61 1.07 -25.87
C ARG A 101 -0.29 1.99 -27.04
N LYS A 102 0.15 1.41 -28.17
CA LYS A 102 0.72 2.09 -29.33
C LYS A 102 -0.27 2.25 -30.49
N THR A 103 -1.58 2.42 -30.26
CA THR A 103 -2.49 2.81 -31.35
C THR A 103 -2.05 4.18 -31.88
N LYS A 104 -1.22 4.11 -32.92
CA LYS A 104 -0.46 5.20 -33.54
C LYS A 104 -1.39 5.92 -34.50
N ASP A 105 -1.70 7.17 -34.22
CA ASP A 105 -1.91 8.15 -35.30
C ASP A 105 -0.68 9.05 -35.31
N GLU A 106 0.19 8.87 -36.30
CA GLU A 106 1.45 9.64 -36.42
C GLU A 106 1.20 11.13 -36.72
N ASN A 107 -0.04 11.53 -37.05
CA ASN A 107 -0.38 12.89 -37.45
C ASN A 107 -1.30 13.63 -36.47
N LEU A 108 -1.78 12.96 -35.42
CA LEU A 108 -2.67 13.52 -34.41
C LEU A 108 -2.14 13.08 -33.04
N GLY A 109 -1.49 14.00 -32.32
CA GLY A 109 -0.99 13.76 -30.96
C GLY A 109 -2.11 13.45 -29.98
N VAL A 110 -2.61 12.22 -30.01
CA VAL A 110 -3.67 11.70 -29.17
C VAL A 110 -3.12 10.51 -28.43
N GLU A 111 -2.87 10.70 -27.12
CA GLU A 111 -2.62 9.62 -26.17
C GLU A 111 -3.70 8.54 -26.36
N ASN A 112 -3.32 7.26 -26.31
CA ASN A 112 -4.27 6.17 -26.49
C ASN A 112 -5.38 6.21 -25.42
N PHE A 113 -6.65 6.29 -25.83
CA PHE A 113 -7.82 6.34 -24.95
C PHE A 113 -7.81 5.24 -23.86
N ILE A 114 -7.33 4.04 -24.17
CA ILE A 114 -7.23 2.94 -23.19
C ILE A 114 -6.25 3.30 -22.07
N VAL A 115 -5.08 3.83 -22.43
CA VAL A 115 -4.04 4.25 -21.49
C VAL A 115 -4.52 5.45 -20.67
N GLN A 116 -5.11 6.46 -21.32
CA GLN A 116 -5.69 7.61 -20.62
C GLN A 116 -6.78 7.19 -19.63
N LEU A 117 -7.65 6.25 -20.02
CA LEU A 117 -8.72 5.78 -19.16
C LEU A 117 -8.19 4.98 -17.97
N TYR A 118 -7.16 4.14 -18.19
CA TYR A 118 -6.54 3.36 -17.11
C TYR A 118 -5.76 4.23 -16.12
N ASN A 119 -5.11 5.29 -16.62
CA ASN A 119 -4.32 6.23 -15.82
C ASN A 119 -5.16 7.29 -15.10
N ARG A 120 -6.48 7.35 -15.35
CA ARG A 120 -7.36 8.33 -14.71
C ARG A 120 -7.54 8.04 -13.21
N ASP A 121 -7.41 9.09 -12.42
CA ASP A 121 -7.62 9.02 -10.96
C ASP A 121 -9.09 8.92 -10.54
N LEU A 122 -10.05 9.18 -11.43
CA LEU A 122 -11.48 9.29 -11.06
C LEU A 122 -12.06 8.03 -10.38
N TYR A 123 -11.43 6.86 -10.57
CA TYR A 123 -11.88 5.59 -10.02
C TYR A 123 -10.87 4.97 -9.04
N ARG A 124 -9.92 5.77 -8.56
CA ARG A 124 -8.79 5.29 -7.77
C ARG A 124 -8.75 5.98 -6.42
N ASP A 125 -9.26 5.29 -5.40
CA ASP A 125 -9.29 5.81 -4.02
C ASP A 125 -8.08 5.32 -3.23
N TYR A 126 -7.67 4.07 -3.44
CA TYR A 126 -6.54 3.42 -2.76
C TYR A 126 -5.32 3.29 -3.66
N THR A 127 -5.44 3.55 -4.96
CA THR A 127 -4.35 3.40 -5.92
C THR A 127 -4.01 4.70 -6.65
N THR A 128 -2.83 4.76 -7.25
CA THR A 128 -2.42 5.86 -8.13
C THR A 128 -1.46 5.30 -9.17
N VAL A 129 -1.60 5.74 -10.42
CA VAL A 129 -0.78 5.23 -11.52
C VAL A 129 0.45 6.11 -11.70
N PHE A 130 1.62 5.49 -11.68
CA PHE A 130 2.86 6.10 -12.10
C PHE A 130 3.16 5.64 -13.53
N SER A 131 3.21 6.60 -14.45
CA SER A 131 3.51 6.37 -15.86
C SER A 131 4.78 7.11 -16.27
N ASP A 132 5.57 6.48 -17.13
CA ASP A 132 6.81 7.00 -17.69
C ASP A 132 6.77 6.78 -19.21
N ASP A 133 6.63 7.87 -19.97
CA ASP A 133 6.49 7.82 -21.42
C ASP A 133 7.72 7.26 -22.15
N THR A 134 8.86 7.14 -21.44
CA THR A 134 10.14 6.69 -22.01
C THR A 134 10.43 5.22 -21.73
N ASP A 135 10.02 4.68 -20.58
CA ASP A 135 10.25 3.28 -20.22
C ASP A 135 9.04 2.65 -19.50
N VAL A 136 8.45 1.65 -20.14
CA VAL A 136 7.33 0.85 -19.61
C VAL A 136 7.68 0.16 -18.30
N ASN A 137 8.96 -0.19 -18.10
CA ASN A 137 9.40 -0.89 -16.90
C ASN A 137 9.40 0.02 -15.67
N ASN A 138 9.40 1.34 -15.87
CA ASN A 138 9.26 2.32 -14.80
C ASN A 138 7.80 2.58 -14.43
N MET A 139 6.83 2.07 -15.20
CA MET A 139 5.42 2.19 -14.86
C MET A 139 5.02 1.23 -13.74
N TYR A 140 4.09 1.65 -12.89
CA TYR A 140 3.49 0.83 -11.83
C TYR A 140 2.20 1.47 -11.30
N VAL A 141 1.44 0.69 -10.55
CA VAL A 141 0.34 1.22 -9.73
C VAL A 141 0.84 1.23 -8.30
N GLU A 142 0.96 2.41 -7.72
CA GLU A 142 1.20 2.57 -6.28
C GLU A 142 -0.13 2.45 -5.55
N PHE A 143 -0.14 1.87 -4.36
CA PHE A 143 -1.32 1.90 -3.51
C PHE A 143 -1.01 2.46 -2.12
N GLU A 144 -1.97 3.24 -1.60
CA GLU A 144 -1.85 3.99 -0.36
C GLU A 144 -2.59 3.26 0.77
N LEU A 145 -1.88 3.00 1.87
CA LEU A 145 -2.50 2.60 3.13
C LEU A 145 -3.27 3.79 3.71
N LYS A 146 -4.50 3.63 4.15
CA LYS A 146 -5.33 4.74 4.64
C LYS A 146 -5.16 5.02 6.13
N SER A 147 -5.04 3.97 6.95
CA SER A 147 -4.89 4.18 8.40
C SER A 147 -3.43 4.44 8.80
N ASP A 148 -3.24 5.35 9.77
CA ASP A 148 -1.91 5.58 10.38
C ASP A 148 -1.37 4.30 11.04
N GLU A 149 -2.27 3.47 11.59
CA GLU A 149 -1.93 2.16 12.12
C GLU A 149 -1.30 1.27 11.05
N ALA A 150 -1.95 1.11 9.89
CA ALA A 150 -1.42 0.33 8.78
C ALA A 150 -0.09 0.90 8.29
N LYS A 151 0.04 2.23 8.18
CA LYS A 151 1.30 2.90 7.80
C LYS A 151 2.43 2.55 8.76
N ASN A 152 2.21 2.62 10.07
CA ASN A 152 3.21 2.29 11.07
C ASN A 152 3.58 0.79 11.05
N ILE A 153 2.59 -0.11 10.97
CA ILE A 153 2.82 -1.55 10.90
C ILE A 153 3.61 -1.91 9.63
N PHE A 154 3.23 -1.36 8.49
CA PHE A 154 3.94 -1.56 7.23
C PHE A 154 5.40 -1.10 7.30
N GLU A 155 5.66 0.10 7.84
CA GLU A 155 7.03 0.61 7.99
C GLU A 155 7.88 -0.28 8.91
N LEU A 156 7.31 -0.88 9.96
CA LEU A 156 8.04 -1.87 10.76
C LEU A 156 8.42 -3.10 9.93
N LEU A 157 7.47 -3.66 9.18
CA LEU A 157 7.66 -4.88 8.38
C LEU A 157 8.64 -4.65 7.22
N LYS A 158 8.51 -3.52 6.53
CA LYS A 158 9.40 -3.09 5.44
C LYS A 158 10.85 -2.93 5.90
N ASN A 159 11.05 -2.49 7.14
CA ASN A 159 12.37 -2.41 7.76
C ASN A 159 12.91 -3.76 8.30
N GLY A 160 12.27 -4.87 7.92
CA GLY A 160 12.70 -6.23 8.28
C GLY A 160 12.33 -6.66 9.70
N ASN A 161 11.52 -5.89 10.42
CA ASN A 161 11.08 -6.29 11.75
C ASN A 161 10.03 -7.40 11.67
N THR A 162 10.03 -8.28 12.66
CA THR A 162 8.97 -9.27 12.86
C THR A 162 8.04 -8.82 13.99
N ILE A 163 6.75 -9.08 13.82
CA ILE A 163 5.71 -8.78 14.80
C ILE A 163 5.01 -10.09 15.15
N ALA A 164 5.18 -10.57 16.38
CA ALA A 164 4.44 -11.74 16.86
C ALA A 164 2.96 -11.38 17.10
N LYS A 165 2.03 -12.28 16.74
CA LYS A 165 0.58 -12.07 16.98
C LYS A 165 0.23 -11.97 18.47
N THR A 166 1.04 -12.56 19.33
CA THR A 166 0.87 -12.55 20.78
C THR A 166 2.18 -12.19 21.48
N CYS A 167 2.08 -11.40 22.53
CA CYS A 167 3.22 -11.04 23.36
C CYS A 167 3.52 -12.12 24.40
N THR A 168 4.79 -12.55 24.48
CA THR A 168 5.27 -13.47 25.53
C THR A 168 6.49 -12.87 26.23
N ALA A 169 6.73 -13.28 27.48
CA ALA A 169 7.84 -12.77 28.28
C ALA A 169 9.23 -13.17 27.75
N SER A 170 9.30 -14.14 26.84
CA SER A 170 10.56 -14.62 26.25
C SER A 170 10.95 -13.92 24.96
N LEU A 171 10.12 -13.03 24.42
CA LEU A 171 10.44 -12.26 23.22
C LEU A 171 11.66 -11.37 23.44
N LYS A 172 12.47 -11.26 22.39
CA LYS A 172 13.73 -10.49 22.39
C LYS A 172 13.95 -9.87 21.02
N ASN A 173 14.34 -8.60 21.00
CA ASN A 173 14.65 -7.83 19.80
C ASN A 173 13.54 -7.89 18.73
N SER A 174 12.28 -7.97 19.15
CA SER A 174 11.14 -8.20 18.25
C SER A 174 9.93 -7.41 18.71
N TYR A 175 9.01 -7.17 17.79
CA TYR A 175 7.71 -6.60 18.11
C TYR A 175 6.70 -7.70 18.42
N CYS A 176 5.63 -7.35 19.12
CA CYS A 176 4.43 -8.17 19.24
C CYS A 176 3.19 -7.33 19.42
N ASN A 177 2.08 -7.84 18.90
CA ASN A 177 0.75 -7.32 19.12
C ASN A 177 0.32 -7.59 20.58
N ASN A 178 0.17 -6.53 21.37
CA ASN A 178 -0.21 -6.64 22.78
C ASN A 178 -1.73 -6.69 22.92
N ASN A 179 -2.44 -5.82 22.20
CA ASN A 179 -3.89 -5.80 22.08
C ASN A 179 -4.30 -5.03 20.82
N GLU A 180 -5.59 -4.82 20.61
CA GLU A 180 -6.12 -4.11 19.44
C GLU A 180 -5.46 -2.74 19.21
N LYS A 181 -5.14 -2.00 20.26
CA LYS A 181 -4.63 -0.62 20.18
C LYS A 181 -3.13 -0.48 20.37
N SER A 182 -2.46 -1.47 20.97
CA SER A 182 -1.04 -1.33 21.32
C SER A 182 -0.15 -2.47 20.81
N ILE A 183 1.08 -2.09 20.51
CA ILE A 183 2.18 -2.96 20.09
C ILE A 183 3.35 -2.78 21.04
N ARG A 184 4.02 -3.87 21.39
CA ARG A 184 5.23 -3.83 22.23
C ARG A 184 6.45 -4.18 21.40
N TRP A 185 7.55 -3.48 21.64
CA TRP A 185 8.88 -3.88 21.21
C TRP A 185 9.67 -4.38 22.40
N TYR A 186 10.32 -5.54 22.29
CA TYR A 186 11.14 -6.14 23.33
C TYR A 186 12.62 -5.97 23.00
N ASN A 187 13.43 -5.61 23.99
CA ASN A 187 14.88 -5.60 23.86
C ASN A 187 15.51 -6.97 24.16
N SER A 188 16.84 -7.02 24.13
CA SER A 188 17.62 -8.26 24.37
C SER A 188 17.43 -8.86 25.77
N SER A 189 17.05 -8.02 26.75
CA SER A 189 16.75 -8.39 28.13
C SER A 189 15.25 -8.64 28.37
N SER A 190 14.44 -8.67 27.31
CA SER A 190 12.97 -8.82 27.36
C SER A 190 12.25 -7.71 28.14
N ASN A 191 12.91 -6.57 28.35
CA ASN A 191 12.24 -5.32 28.72
C ASN A 191 11.54 -4.77 27.47
N TRP A 192 10.40 -4.12 27.63
CA TRP A 192 9.59 -3.67 26.50
C TRP A 192 9.23 -2.19 26.52
N ILE A 193 9.03 -1.66 25.32
CA ILE A 193 8.41 -0.36 25.05
C ILE A 193 7.06 -0.63 24.40
N GLU A 194 5.99 -0.13 24.99
CA GLU A 194 4.63 -0.20 24.47
C GLU A 194 4.26 1.11 23.78
N TYR A 195 3.78 0.97 22.55
CA TYR A 195 3.33 2.05 21.68
C TYR A 195 1.85 1.89 21.40
N ASP A 196 1.14 3.00 21.27
CA ASP A 196 -0.12 3.02 20.53
C ASP A 196 0.17 2.73 19.04
N LYS A 197 -0.60 1.85 18.40
CA LYS A 197 -0.30 1.45 17.01
C LYS A 197 -0.54 2.57 16.00
N LYS A 198 -1.50 3.47 16.28
CA LYS A 198 -1.84 4.59 15.41
C LYS A 198 -0.83 5.72 15.57
N ASP A 199 -0.49 6.09 16.80
CA ASP A 199 0.37 7.24 17.06
C ASP A 199 1.86 6.87 17.09
N PHE A 200 2.20 5.63 17.45
CA PHE A 200 3.55 5.09 17.50
C PHE A 200 4.57 6.07 18.11
N ASN A 201 5.58 6.49 17.35
CA ASN A 201 6.61 7.44 17.80
C ASN A 201 6.10 8.90 17.97
N LYS A 202 4.91 9.22 17.47
CA LYS A 202 4.26 10.52 17.66
C LYS A 202 3.45 10.60 18.96
N GLY A 203 3.19 9.47 19.61
CA GLY A 203 2.39 9.36 20.82
C GLY A 203 3.21 9.31 22.10
N ASN A 204 2.51 9.02 23.20
CA ASN A 204 3.12 8.66 24.47
C ASN A 204 3.44 7.16 24.48
N ILE A 205 4.43 6.77 25.29
CA ILE A 205 4.82 5.36 25.42
C ILE A 205 4.81 4.91 26.88
N THR A 206 4.69 3.60 27.08
CA THR A 206 4.93 2.98 28.38
C THR A 206 6.15 2.07 28.28
N ILE A 207 7.04 2.10 29.27
CA ILE A 207 8.23 1.25 29.34
C ILE A 207 8.15 0.32 30.54
N SER A 208 8.62 -0.92 30.38
CA SER A 208 8.57 -1.93 31.45
C SER A 208 9.57 -1.66 32.59
N SER A 209 10.65 -0.95 32.29
CA SER A 209 11.78 -0.77 33.20
C SER A 209 12.53 0.53 32.89
N GLU A 210 13.04 1.17 33.92
CA GLU A 210 13.86 2.38 33.84
C GLU A 210 15.18 2.17 33.09
N SER A 211 15.68 0.93 33.05
CA SER A 211 16.86 0.55 32.27
C SER A 211 16.71 0.83 30.76
N ILE A 212 15.48 0.92 30.24
CA ILE A 212 15.21 1.27 28.83
C ILE A 212 15.66 2.70 28.52
N LEU A 213 15.60 3.62 29.49
CA LEU A 213 16.00 5.03 29.29
C LEU A 213 17.45 5.16 28.83
N THR A 214 18.31 4.23 29.25
CA THR A 214 19.73 4.19 28.87
C THR A 214 20.01 3.16 27.79
N SER A 215 19.49 1.93 27.92
CA SER A 215 19.79 0.83 26.98
C SER A 215 19.17 1.02 25.59
N GLU A 216 18.08 1.77 25.48
CA GLU A 216 17.31 1.96 24.23
C GLU A 216 17.18 3.43 23.83
N ALA A 217 18.20 4.24 24.18
CA ALA A 217 18.20 5.67 23.95
C ALA A 217 17.94 6.04 22.48
N SER A 218 18.42 5.26 21.52
CA SER A 218 18.19 5.49 20.08
C SER A 218 16.72 5.35 19.68
N LYS A 219 15.99 4.40 20.26
CA LYS A 219 14.54 4.26 20.03
C LYS A 219 13.78 5.42 20.65
N LEU A 220 14.15 5.82 21.87
CA LEU A 220 13.54 6.97 22.54
C LEU A 220 13.86 8.31 21.84
N ALA A 221 15.03 8.41 21.18
CA ALA A 221 15.42 9.55 20.35
C ALA A 221 14.51 9.74 19.12
N SER A 222 13.78 8.71 18.69
CA SER A 222 12.80 8.84 17.59
C SER A 222 11.43 9.40 18.02
N LEU A 223 11.16 9.46 19.33
CA LEU A 223 9.89 10.00 19.84
C LEU A 223 9.76 11.50 19.57
N LYS A 224 8.53 11.97 19.40
CA LYS A 224 8.23 13.41 19.32
C LYS A 224 8.63 14.12 20.62
N VAL A 225 9.19 15.33 20.49
CA VAL A 225 9.45 16.20 21.65
C VAL A 225 8.13 16.49 22.37
N GLY A 226 8.15 16.39 23.70
CA GLY A 226 6.97 16.54 24.55
C GLY A 226 6.19 15.23 24.79
N SER A 227 6.56 14.12 24.16
CA SER A 227 5.96 12.81 24.46
C SER A 227 6.24 12.39 25.90
N TYR A 228 5.20 11.88 26.58
CA TYR A 228 5.34 11.27 27.90
C TYR A 228 5.86 9.84 27.77
N ILE A 229 6.77 9.49 28.69
CA ILE A 229 7.33 8.15 28.87
C ILE A 229 6.90 7.67 30.26
N TYR A 230 5.88 6.83 30.30
CA TYR A 230 5.39 6.23 31.55
C TYR A 230 6.25 5.03 31.91
N ILE A 231 6.84 5.01 33.10
CA ILE A 231 7.50 3.82 33.60
C ILE A 231 6.47 2.99 34.35
N LYS A 232 6.30 1.73 33.96
CA LYS A 232 5.36 0.82 34.59
C LYS A 232 5.54 0.83 36.12
N ASP A 233 4.44 1.04 36.82
CA ASP A 233 4.35 1.05 38.29
C ASP A 233 5.23 2.11 39.00
N LYS A 234 5.67 3.16 38.27
CA LYS A 234 6.53 4.23 38.81
C LYS A 234 6.11 5.62 38.31
N THR A 235 7.10 6.45 37.99
CA THR A 235 7.01 7.85 37.60
C THR A 235 6.79 8.01 36.10
N LYS A 236 6.44 9.23 35.70
CA LYS A 236 6.37 9.64 34.30
C LYS A 236 7.57 10.53 33.99
N ASN A 237 8.10 10.41 32.78
CA ASN A 237 9.09 11.34 32.25
C ASN A 237 8.54 12.04 31.01
N VAL A 238 9.17 13.12 30.59
CA VAL A 238 8.86 13.83 29.34
C VAL A 238 10.10 13.90 28.49
N LYS A 239 9.96 13.61 27.20
CA LYS A 239 11.03 13.82 26.23
C LYS A 239 11.20 15.31 25.93
N LEU A 240 12.41 15.81 26.04
CA LEU A 240 12.79 17.17 25.67
C LEU A 240 13.48 17.19 24.30
N ILE A 241 13.82 18.39 23.83
CA ILE A 241 14.68 18.57 22.66
C ILE A 241 16.05 17.96 23.00
N ASP A 242 16.62 17.21 22.05
CA ASP A 242 17.98 16.66 22.21
C ASP A 242 18.99 17.80 22.44
N ASP A 243 20.06 17.52 23.17
CA ASP A 243 21.06 18.56 23.44
C ASP A 243 21.80 18.99 22.16
N SER A 244 22.65 20.01 22.27
CA SER A 244 23.44 20.52 21.14
C SER A 244 24.39 19.47 20.52
N SER A 245 24.63 18.36 21.20
CA SER A 245 25.43 17.22 20.72
C SER A 245 24.56 16.09 20.17
N GLY A 246 23.24 16.26 20.13
CA GLY A 246 22.27 15.27 19.66
C GLY A 246 21.94 14.19 20.67
N ASN A 247 22.27 14.35 21.96
CA ASN A 247 21.94 13.35 22.97
C ASN A 247 20.51 13.51 23.48
N LEU A 248 19.87 12.37 23.69
CA LEU A 248 18.53 12.26 24.26
C LEU A 248 18.43 12.97 25.63
N GLN A 249 17.45 13.87 25.74
CA GLN A 249 17.12 14.56 26.99
C GLN A 249 15.76 14.10 27.51
N ILE A 250 15.72 13.61 28.76
CA ILE A 250 14.50 13.15 29.43
C ILE A 250 14.41 13.80 30.80
N LEU A 251 13.29 14.48 31.05
CA LEU A 251 13.00 15.11 32.33
C LEU A 251 12.04 14.24 33.14
N LYS A 252 12.43 13.91 34.37
CA LYS A 252 11.53 13.28 35.34
C LYS A 252 10.48 14.27 35.79
N VAL A 253 9.22 13.85 35.77
CA VAL A 253 8.09 14.65 36.27
C VAL A 253 7.48 13.90 37.44
N ASP A 254 7.58 14.48 38.63
CA ASP A 254 6.95 13.98 39.85
C ASP A 254 5.41 14.13 39.81
#